data_AF-A0A7C6C2U4-F1
#
_entry.id   AF-A0A7C6C2U4-F1
#
_cell.length_a   1.000
_cell.length_b   1.000
_cell.length_c   1.000
_cell.angle_alpha   90.00
_cell.angle_beta   90.00
_cell.angle_gamma   90.00
#
_symmetry.space_group_name_H-M   'P 1'
#
loop_
_entity.id
_entity.type
_entity.pdbx_description
1 polymer ?
#
loop_
_entity_poly.entity_id
_entity_poly.type
_entity_poly.pdbx_seq_one_letter_code
_entity_poly.pdbx_strand_id
1 'polypeptide(L)' 'PTKIGWVRRGDDEHTPLAVLISSADDDEERMFVGEAEAGQTYVDRSGKNEPITIDETGYGIFTVAPRSVTYWTRE' A
#
# COMPACT_ATOMS: atom_id res chain seq x y z
N PRO A 1 -6.20 -7.10 -17.42
CA PRO A 1 -5.81 -6.53 -16.11
C PRO A 1 -5.15 -5.16 -16.29
N THR A 2 -5.76 -4.12 -15.71
CA THR A 2 -5.27 -2.72 -15.75
C THR A 2 -4.56 -2.30 -14.46
N LYS A 3 -4.53 -3.20 -13.46
CA LYS A 3 -4.01 -2.99 -12.12
C LYS A 3 -3.04 -4.11 -11.74
N ILE A 4 -1.95 -3.76 -11.05
CA ILE A 4 -1.00 -4.68 -10.42
C ILE A 4 -0.66 -4.14 -9.04
N GLY A 5 -0.83 -4.97 -8.01
CA GLY A 5 -0.43 -4.66 -6.64
C GLY A 5 0.42 -5.78 -6.05
N TRP A 6 1.43 -5.43 -5.25
CA TRP A 6 2.19 -6.41 -4.50
C TRP A 6 2.72 -5.82 -3.19
N VAL A 7 3.07 -6.72 -2.27
CA VAL A 7 3.64 -6.38 -0.97
C VAL A 7 4.98 -7.09 -0.81
N ARG A 8 6.02 -6.33 -0.48
CA ARG A 8 7.23 -6.85 0.15
C ARG A 8 7.05 -6.71 1.67
N ARG A 9 7.03 -7.84 2.37
CA ARG A 9 7.00 -7.84 3.83
C ARG A 9 8.29 -7.25 4.40
N GLY A 10 8.15 -6.56 5.52
CA GLY A 10 9.29 -6.13 6.32
C GLY A 10 9.90 -7.30 7.07
N ASP A 11 11.06 -7.03 7.66
CA ASP A 11 11.76 -7.88 8.60
C ASP A 11 12.33 -7.00 9.72
N ASP A 12 13.20 -7.56 10.56
CA ASP A 12 13.80 -6.84 11.69
C ASP A 12 14.63 -5.61 11.26
N GLU A 13 15.11 -5.59 10.01
CA GLU A 13 15.99 -4.54 9.49
C GLU A 13 15.29 -3.62 8.48
N HIS A 14 14.22 -4.08 7.83
CA HIS A 14 13.57 -3.38 6.72
C HIS A 14 12.09 -3.15 6.97
N THR A 15 11.61 -1.93 6.74
CA THR A 15 10.18 -1.63 6.75
C THR A 15 9.46 -2.31 5.57
N PRO A 16 8.18 -2.68 5.75
CA PRO A 16 7.35 -3.21 4.67
C PRO A 16 7.11 -2.19 3.56
N LEU A 17 6.84 -2.69 2.35
CA LEU A 17 6.52 -1.87 1.18
C LEU A 17 5.33 -2.48 0.43
N ALA A 18 4.27 -1.69 0.25
CA ALA A 18 3.14 -2.01 -0.60
C ALA A 18 3.17 -1.12 -1.83
N VAL A 19 3.02 -1.70 -3.02
CA VAL A 19 3.06 -0.97 -4.30
C VAL A 19 1.81 -1.27 -5.08
N LEU A 20 1.19 -0.23 -5.64
CA LEU A 20 0.03 -0.33 -6.51
C LEU A 20 0.29 0.45 -7.80
N ILE A 21 0.03 -0.18 -8.93
CA ILE A 21 0.17 0.38 -10.28
C ILE A 21 -1.18 0.29 -10.98
N SER A 22 -1.59 1.39 -11.62
CA SER A 22 -2.67 1.39 -12.60
C SER A 22 -2.15 1.84 -13.97
N SER A 23 -2.57 1.15 -15.03
CA SER A 23 -2.32 1.55 -16.43
C SER A 23 -3.52 2.23 -17.09
N ALA A 24 -4.63 2.38 -16.36
CA ALA A 24 -5.87 2.99 -16.85
C ALA A 24 -6.29 4.15 -15.93
N ASP A 25 -7.44 4.04 -15.27
CA ASP A 25 -8.02 5.04 -14.38
C ASP A 25 -7.46 4.91 -12.96
N ASP A 26 -7.90 5.79 -12.07
CA ASP A 26 -7.65 5.64 -10.64
C ASP A 26 -8.28 4.35 -10.13
N ASP A 27 -7.63 3.74 -9.13
CA ASP A 27 -8.06 2.47 -8.59
C ASP A 27 -7.61 2.37 -7.12
N GLU A 28 -8.22 1.44 -6.41
CA GLU A 28 -7.82 1.03 -5.08
C GLU A 28 -7.71 -0.49 -4.99
N GLU A 29 -6.85 -0.96 -4.10
CA GLU A 29 -6.69 -2.38 -3.84
C GLU A 29 -6.60 -2.66 -2.35
N ARG A 30 -7.39 -3.65 -1.90
CA ARG A 30 -7.24 -4.21 -0.57
C ARG A 30 -6.09 -5.20 -0.55
N MET A 31 -4.94 -4.79 -0.02
CA MET A 31 -3.74 -5.64 0.01
C MET A 31 -3.41 -6.11 1.43
N PHE A 32 -3.05 -7.38 1.56
CA PHE A 32 -2.59 -7.96 2.82
C PHE A 32 -1.12 -7.62 3.08
N VAL A 33 -0.84 -6.82 4.10
CA VAL A 33 0.52 -6.44 4.52
C VAL A 33 1.01 -7.18 5.76
N GLY A 34 0.10 -7.84 6.49
CA GLY A 34 0.42 -8.78 7.57
C GLY A 34 -0.23 -8.43 8.87
N GLU A 35 -0.58 -9.46 9.64
CA GLU A 35 -1.21 -9.27 10.96
C GLU A 35 -0.31 -8.49 11.92
N ALA A 36 1.02 -8.64 11.81
CA ALA A 36 1.99 -7.86 12.59
C ALA A 36 1.96 -6.35 12.29
N GLU A 37 1.34 -5.96 11.18
CA GLU A 37 1.19 -4.56 10.76
C GLU A 37 -0.17 -3.97 11.16
N ALA A 38 -1.02 -4.72 11.86
CA ALA A 38 -2.31 -4.24 12.35
C ALA A 38 -2.15 -2.95 13.19
N GLY A 39 -2.98 -1.95 12.89
CA GLY A 39 -2.96 -0.64 13.56
C GLY A 39 -1.85 0.31 13.10
N GLN A 40 -0.93 -0.13 12.24
CA GLN A 40 0.14 0.73 11.73
C GLN A 40 -0.38 1.70 10.67
N THR A 41 0.24 2.89 10.63
CA THR A 41 -0.01 3.90 9.60
C THR A 41 0.98 3.76 8.46
N TYR A 42 0.47 3.66 7.23
CA TYR A 42 1.24 3.63 6.00
C TYR A 42 1.11 4.96 5.30
N VAL A 43 2.25 5.51 4.88
CA VAL A 43 2.34 6.79 4.18
C VAL A 43 2.73 6.55 2.73
N ASP A 44 2.08 7.29 1.82
CA ASP A 44 2.44 7.31 0.41
C ASP A 44 3.72 8.12 0.20
N ARG A 45 4.81 7.43 -0.16
CA ARG A 45 6.11 8.07 -0.42
C ARG A 45 6.21 8.63 -1.85
N SER A 46 5.21 8.40 -2.70
CA SER A 46 5.04 9.06 -4.00
C SER A 46 4.33 10.43 -3.90
N GLY A 47 3.78 10.77 -2.73
CA GLY A 47 3.31 12.10 -2.36
C GLY A 47 1.95 12.51 -2.94
N LYS A 48 1.04 11.56 -3.18
CA LYS A 48 -0.25 11.82 -3.84
C LYS A 48 -1.46 11.50 -2.98
N ASN A 49 -1.30 10.78 -1.87
CA ASN A 49 -2.40 10.27 -1.07
C ASN A 49 -2.22 10.57 0.42
N GLU A 50 -3.35 10.64 1.13
CA GLU A 50 -3.39 10.71 2.58
C GLU A 50 -2.89 9.38 3.20
N PRO A 51 -2.33 9.40 4.42
CA PRO A 51 -1.95 8.19 5.13
C PRO A 51 -3.15 7.26 5.36
N ILE A 52 -2.89 5.96 5.37
CA ILE A 52 -3.89 4.92 5.65
C ILE A 52 -3.52 4.13 6.90
N THR A 53 -4.52 3.54 7.56
CA THR A 53 -4.30 2.65 8.70
C THR A 53 -4.59 1.21 8.29
N ILE A 54 -3.69 0.30 8.68
CA ILE A 54 -3.87 -1.13 8.46
C ILE A 54 -4.87 -1.69 9.47
N ASP A 55 -5.85 -2.46 8.98
CA ASP A 55 -6.89 -3.07 9.80
C ASP A 55 -6.35 -4.15 10.74
N GLU A 56 -7.18 -4.58 11.69
CA GLU A 56 -6.82 -5.60 12.70
C GLU A 56 -6.45 -6.95 12.09
N THR A 57 -6.83 -7.21 10.84
CA THR A 57 -6.52 -8.43 10.09
C THR A 57 -5.30 -8.27 9.19
N GLY A 58 -4.59 -7.14 9.27
CA GLY A 58 -3.37 -6.89 8.52
C GLY A 58 -3.57 -6.45 7.07
N TYR A 59 -4.74 -5.92 6.71
CA TYR A 59 -5.02 -5.38 5.38
C TYR A 59 -5.11 -3.85 5.37
N GLY A 60 -4.68 -3.24 4.27
CA GLY A 60 -4.92 -1.83 3.98
C GLY A 60 -5.66 -1.64 2.66
N ILE A 61 -6.37 -0.52 2.52
CA ILE A 61 -6.93 -0.05 1.24
C ILE A 61 -5.95 0.96 0.65
N PHE A 62 -5.26 0.57 -0.41
CA PHE A 62 -4.22 1.38 -1.05
C PHE A 62 -4.75 1.97 -2.34
N THR A 63 -4.49 3.25 -2.60
CA THR A 63 -4.98 3.96 -3.78
C THR A 63 -3.86 4.25 -4.79
N VAL A 64 -4.24 4.35 -6.07
CA VAL A 64 -3.35 4.77 -7.15
C VAL A 64 -4.08 5.68 -8.11
N ALA A 65 -3.40 6.73 -8.55
CA ALA A 65 -3.91 7.65 -9.58
C ALA A 65 -3.88 6.99 -10.98
N PRO A 66 -4.60 7.54 -11.98
CA PRO A 66 -4.59 7.02 -13.34
C PRO A 66 -3.17 6.97 -13.92
N ARG A 67 -2.83 5.87 -14.60
CA ARG A 67 -1.53 5.69 -15.30
C ARG A 67 -0.32 6.02 -14.41
N SER A 68 -0.36 5.60 -13.15
CA SER A 68 0.64 5.93 -12.14
C SER A 68 1.04 4.70 -11.32
N VAL A 69 2.11 4.86 -10.54
CA VAL A 69 2.47 4.01 -9.41
C VAL A 69 2.35 4.80 -8.12
N THR A 70 1.89 4.14 -7.06
CA THR A 70 1.94 4.61 -5.67
C THR A 70 2.67 3.57 -4.83
N TYR A 71 3.52 4.01 -3.91
CA TYR A 71 4.28 3.11 -3.04
C TYR A 71 4.22 3.58 -1.59
N TRP A 72 3.82 2.65 -0.74
CA TRP A 72 3.41 2.87 0.63
C TRP A 72 4.32 2.11 1.58
N THR A 73 4.74 2.76 2.65
CA THR A 73 5.52 2.12 3.72
C THR A 73 5.08 2.69 5.05
N ARG A 74 5.38 1.97 6.14
CA ARG A 74 5.15 2.46 7.49
C ARG A 74 5.83 3.83 7.69
N GLU A 75 5.18 4.71 8.45
CA GLU A 75 5.76 6.02 8.80
C GLU A 75 7.20 5.91 9.33
#